data_AF-A0A838HUH5-F1
#
_entry.id   AF-A0A838HUH5-F1
#
_cell.length_a   1.000
_cell.length_b   1.000
_cell.length_c   1.000
_cell.angle_alpha   90.00
_cell.angle_beta   90.00
_cell.angle_gamma   90.00
#
_symmetry.space_group_name_H-M   'P 1'
#
loop_
_entity.id
_entity.type
_entity.pdbx_description
1 polymer ?
#
loop_
_entity_poly.entity_id
_entity_poly.type
_entity_poly.pdbx_seq_one_letter_code
_entity_poly.pdbx_strand_id
1 'polypeptide(L)'
;MHPLPRPRTRTPRAAAGERSRNRAWLGWAFVLAGAVALLVGRAPAQGQELTEAERARGETIYQQQCLQCHGGAGEGAVVPQSGREAPPVNDVGVAYVDLVLRTGRMPPPGDPFDNRARRVQVEGEDRRALVGWMAEAFELEGEISVPPEGNAAEGLQVYNDNCAHCHGNTGAGGVAGAGAWTPALLGYDPVTIAEATRVGPFEMPRFSEDQITEQQVGDVVAYLAEVREHRGTPVFGLVELNPVYASAFVALLAVAMMFSIMWIGGRPSWFPDRTPPPTDDPEGPQT
;
A
#
# COMPACT_ATOMS: atom_id res chain seq x y z
N MET A 1 86.84 21.91 -53.16
CA MET A 1 85.43 21.50 -53.41
C MET A 1 84.81 21.12 -52.08
N HIS A 2 84.00 22.03 -51.52
CA HIS A 2 83.30 21.86 -50.25
C HIS A 2 81.97 21.12 -50.45
N PRO A 3 81.60 20.14 -49.62
CA PRO A 3 80.21 19.73 -49.48
C PRO A 3 79.53 20.55 -48.37
N LEU A 4 78.32 21.02 -48.66
CA LEU A 4 77.44 21.82 -47.79
C LEU A 4 76.84 20.98 -46.64
N PRO A 5 76.47 21.62 -45.51
CA PRO A 5 75.90 20.92 -44.35
C PRO A 5 74.39 20.67 -44.50
N ARG A 6 73.93 19.53 -43.97
CA ARG A 6 72.49 19.18 -43.89
C ARG A 6 71.84 19.73 -42.61
N PRO A 7 70.61 20.26 -42.67
CA PRO A 7 69.91 20.78 -41.49
C PRO A 7 69.31 19.64 -40.65
N ARG A 8 69.51 19.72 -39.32
CA ARG A 8 68.84 18.86 -38.33
C ARG A 8 67.54 19.53 -37.88
N THR A 9 66.43 18.83 -38.02
CA THR A 9 65.10 19.26 -37.55
C THR A 9 64.99 19.09 -36.03
N ARG A 10 64.52 20.13 -35.33
CA ARG A 10 64.14 20.10 -33.92
C ARG A 10 62.67 19.69 -33.82
N THR A 11 62.37 18.60 -33.11
CA THR A 11 61.01 18.28 -32.67
C THR A 11 60.62 19.15 -31.47
N PRO A 12 59.44 19.80 -31.47
CA PRO A 12 58.93 20.50 -30.29
C PRO A 12 58.29 19.48 -29.33
N ARG A 13 58.72 19.50 -28.07
CA ARG A 13 58.14 18.73 -26.97
C ARG A 13 56.83 19.40 -26.57
N ALA A 14 55.70 18.88 -27.04
CA ALA A 14 54.37 19.42 -26.76
C ALA A 14 54.02 19.32 -25.27
N ALA A 15 53.48 20.42 -24.74
CA ALA A 15 53.06 20.59 -23.36
C ALA A 15 51.91 19.63 -22.99
N ALA A 16 52.22 18.59 -22.21
CA ALA A 16 51.27 17.62 -21.67
C ALA A 16 50.90 17.88 -20.19
N GLY A 17 51.13 19.10 -19.69
CA GLY A 17 50.96 19.43 -18.25
C GLY A 17 49.68 20.16 -17.87
N GLU A 18 49.04 20.90 -18.78
CA GLU A 18 47.93 21.81 -18.39
C GLU A 18 46.54 21.18 -18.53
N ARG A 19 46.36 20.16 -19.36
CA ARG A 19 45.04 19.53 -19.58
C ARG A 19 44.59 18.62 -18.44
N SER A 20 45.52 18.08 -17.62
CA SER A 20 45.17 17.19 -16.50
C SER A 20 44.66 17.96 -15.29
N ARG A 21 45.17 19.17 -15.05
CA ARG A 21 44.79 20.00 -13.90
C ARG A 21 43.33 20.45 -14.00
N ASN A 22 42.86 20.85 -15.20
CA ASN A 22 41.48 21.29 -15.39
C ASN A 22 40.44 20.17 -15.23
N ARG A 23 40.81 18.91 -15.49
CA ARG A 23 39.90 17.75 -15.29
C ARG A 23 39.75 17.39 -13.82
N ALA A 24 40.79 17.58 -13.01
CA ALA A 24 40.73 17.38 -11.57
C ALA A 24 39.81 18.41 -10.88
N TRP A 25 39.89 19.68 -11.28
CA TRP A 25 39.01 20.74 -10.75
C TRP A 25 37.53 20.51 -11.11
N LEU A 26 37.24 20.04 -12.32
CA LEU A 26 35.87 19.69 -12.73
C LEU A 26 35.31 18.49 -11.94
N GLY A 27 36.16 17.50 -11.63
CA GLY A 27 35.77 16.35 -10.79
C GLY A 27 35.44 16.75 -9.35
N TRP A 28 36.27 17.60 -8.74
CA TRP A 28 36.01 18.12 -7.39
C TRP A 28 34.79 19.04 -7.33
N ALA A 29 34.56 19.85 -8.37
CA ALA A 29 33.36 20.67 -8.48
C ALA A 29 32.08 19.82 -8.58
N PHE A 30 32.12 18.68 -9.29
CA PHE A 30 31.00 17.74 -9.37
C PHE A 30 30.73 17.02 -8.04
N VAL A 31 31.78 16.62 -7.31
CA VAL A 31 31.66 16.01 -5.99
C VAL A 31 31.12 17.01 -4.96
N LEU A 32 31.59 18.26 -4.99
CA LEU A 32 31.08 19.32 -4.12
C LEU A 32 29.64 19.70 -4.47
N ALA A 33 29.28 19.80 -5.76
CA ALA A 33 27.90 20.05 -6.18
C ALA A 33 26.96 18.89 -5.80
N GLY A 34 27.42 17.64 -5.92
CA GLY A 34 26.68 16.45 -5.45
C GLY A 34 26.51 16.42 -3.92
N ALA A 35 27.54 16.81 -3.16
CA ALA A 35 27.47 16.91 -1.71
C ALA A 35 26.55 18.06 -1.23
N VAL A 36 26.51 19.19 -1.93
CA VAL A 36 25.58 20.29 -1.63
C VAL A 36 24.14 19.92 -2.00
N ALA A 37 23.93 19.19 -3.11
CA ALA A 37 22.61 18.69 -3.47
C ALA A 37 22.04 17.71 -2.42
N LEU A 38 22.89 16.90 -1.78
CA LEU A 38 22.51 16.04 -0.65
C LEU A 38 22.23 16.81 0.66
N LEU A 39 22.66 18.07 0.78
CA LEU A 39 22.39 18.93 1.94
C LEU A 39 21.16 19.84 1.77
N VAL A 40 20.69 20.06 0.54
CA VAL A 40 19.54 20.93 0.22
C VAL A 40 18.22 20.14 0.12
N GLY A 41 18.27 18.82 0.04
CA GLY A 41 17.10 17.94 0.11
C GLY A 41 16.74 17.52 1.52
N ARG A 42 16.46 18.45 2.43
CA ARG A 42 15.72 18.11 3.66
C ARG A 42 14.23 18.15 3.34
N ALA A 43 13.56 17.01 3.50
CA ALA A 43 12.11 16.97 3.64
C ALA A 43 11.68 17.98 4.71
N PRO A 44 10.50 18.62 4.58
CA PRO A 44 9.97 19.43 5.67
C PRO A 44 9.80 18.50 6.88
N ALA A 45 10.52 18.81 7.95
CA ALA A 45 10.33 18.17 9.23
C ALA A 45 8.98 18.66 9.79
N GLN A 46 8.06 17.73 10.06
CA GLN A 46 6.84 18.05 10.80
C GLN A 46 7.22 18.44 12.24
N GLY A 47 6.58 19.49 12.74
CA GLY A 47 7.01 20.29 13.89
C GLY A 47 7.37 21.74 13.55
N GLN A 48 7.31 22.15 12.28
CA GLN A 48 7.34 23.57 11.92
C GLN A 48 5.98 24.21 12.20
N GLU A 49 5.99 25.29 12.98
CA GLU A 49 4.83 26.18 13.13
C GLU A 49 4.30 26.59 11.74
N LEU A 50 2.98 26.66 11.60
CA LEU A 50 2.36 27.10 10.37
C LEU A 50 2.81 28.51 10.02
N THR A 51 3.27 28.69 8.78
CA THR A 51 3.45 30.02 8.23
C THR A 51 2.10 30.73 8.13
N GLU A 52 2.12 32.06 8.15
CA GLU A 52 0.89 32.84 8.00
C GLU A 52 0.12 32.52 6.70
N ALA A 53 0.84 32.21 5.62
CA ALA A 53 0.25 31.79 4.37
C ALA A 53 -0.44 30.41 4.47
N GLU A 54 0.15 29.46 5.20
CA GLU A 54 -0.46 28.14 5.43
C GLU A 54 -1.66 28.25 6.35
N ARG A 55 -1.59 29.06 7.42
CA ARG A 55 -2.72 29.33 8.32
C ARG A 55 -3.91 29.90 7.55
N ALA A 56 -3.69 30.94 6.76
CA ALA A 56 -4.74 31.56 5.94
C ALA A 56 -5.29 30.58 4.88
N ARG A 57 -4.45 29.72 4.30
CA ARG A 57 -4.88 28.68 3.37
C ARG A 57 -5.79 27.65 4.07
N GLY A 58 -5.38 27.15 5.23
CA GLY A 58 -6.14 26.19 6.03
C GLY A 58 -7.51 26.75 6.44
N GLU A 59 -7.53 27.97 6.94
CA GLU A 59 -8.77 28.69 7.26
C GLU A 59 -9.71 28.81 6.05
N THR A 60 -9.16 29.20 4.90
CA THR A 60 -9.92 29.36 3.66
C THR A 60 -10.57 28.04 3.24
N ILE A 61 -9.83 26.93 3.31
CA ILE A 61 -10.36 25.60 2.98
C ILE A 61 -11.48 25.23 3.94
N TYR A 62 -11.29 25.43 5.26
CA TYR A 62 -12.31 25.12 6.25
C TYR A 62 -13.60 25.93 6.04
N GLN A 63 -13.47 27.25 5.85
CA GLN A 63 -14.62 28.13 5.62
C GLN A 63 -15.41 27.74 4.36
N GLN A 64 -14.72 27.30 3.31
CA GLN A 64 -15.35 26.94 2.04
C GLN A 64 -15.95 25.53 2.01
N GLN A 65 -15.34 24.58 2.71
CA GLN A 65 -15.64 23.15 2.53
C GLN A 65 -16.20 22.46 3.78
N CYS A 66 -15.97 22.99 4.98
CA CYS A 66 -16.26 22.31 6.24
C CYS A 66 -17.28 23.06 7.11
N LEU A 67 -17.21 24.40 7.15
CA LEU A 67 -17.96 25.26 8.07
C LEU A 67 -19.48 25.05 8.00
N GLN A 68 -20.03 24.79 6.82
CA GLN A 68 -21.48 24.57 6.65
C GLN A 68 -22.02 23.40 7.48
N CYS A 69 -21.20 22.36 7.69
CA CYS A 69 -21.59 21.17 8.44
C CYS A 69 -20.98 21.15 9.84
N HIS A 70 -19.75 21.64 10.01
CA HIS A 70 -19.00 21.51 11.26
C HIS A 70 -19.02 22.77 12.15
N GLY A 71 -19.67 23.85 11.72
CA GLY A 71 -19.75 25.08 12.52
C GLY A 71 -18.48 25.93 12.45
N GLY A 72 -18.53 27.13 13.03
CA GLY A 72 -17.41 28.08 12.98
C GLY A 72 -16.30 27.73 13.96
N ALA A 73 -16.64 27.12 15.09
CA ALA A 73 -15.74 26.67 16.14
C ALA A 73 -15.56 25.14 16.15
N GLY A 74 -15.97 24.45 15.07
CA GLY A 74 -15.88 22.99 14.98
C GLY A 74 -16.91 22.25 15.84
N GLU A 75 -17.94 22.94 16.34
CA GLU A 75 -18.93 22.43 17.29
C GLU A 75 -20.01 21.53 16.67
N GLY A 76 -19.99 21.39 15.34
CA GLY A 76 -21.06 20.72 14.59
C GLY A 76 -22.21 21.69 14.26
N ALA A 77 -22.97 21.35 13.23
CA ALA A 77 -24.13 22.13 12.81
C ALA A 77 -25.19 21.22 12.18
N VAL A 78 -26.45 21.70 12.21
CA VAL A 78 -27.52 21.07 11.45
C VAL A 78 -27.29 21.35 9.96
N VAL A 79 -27.02 20.28 9.21
CA VAL A 79 -26.68 20.37 7.79
C VAL A 79 -27.95 20.76 7.01
N PRO A 80 -27.93 21.89 6.27
CA PRO A 80 -29.05 22.31 5.44
C PRO A 80 -29.47 21.21 4.48
N GLN A 81 -30.76 21.14 4.14
CA GLN A 81 -31.38 20.11 3.27
C GLN A 81 -31.55 18.72 3.90
N SER A 82 -30.67 18.29 4.81
CA SER A 82 -30.82 17.01 5.49
C SER A 82 -31.63 17.10 6.80
N GLY A 83 -31.53 18.24 7.50
CA GLY A 83 -32.09 18.41 8.85
C GLY A 83 -31.37 17.58 9.93
N ARG A 84 -30.24 16.96 9.60
CA ARG A 84 -29.43 16.14 10.50
C ARG A 84 -28.23 16.93 11.00
N GLU A 85 -27.81 16.64 12.21
CA GLU A 85 -26.63 17.24 12.84
C GLU A 85 -25.37 16.51 12.39
N ALA A 86 -24.40 17.26 11.85
CA ALA A 86 -23.06 16.76 11.63
C ALA A 86 -22.26 16.84 12.94
N PRO A 87 -21.36 15.87 13.19
CA PRO A 87 -20.67 15.78 14.46
C PRO A 87 -19.69 16.95 14.66
N PRO A 88 -19.38 17.28 15.93
CA PRO A 88 -18.27 18.15 16.24
C PRO A 88 -16.95 17.58 15.69
N VAL A 89 -16.02 18.48 15.38
CA VAL A 89 -14.63 18.20 14.99
C VAL A 89 -13.63 18.87 15.93
N ASN A 90 -14.12 19.60 16.93
CA ASN A 90 -13.31 20.20 18.00
C ASN A 90 -13.13 19.28 19.21
N ASP A 91 -13.73 18.09 19.20
CA ASP A 91 -13.62 17.06 20.25
C ASP A 91 -12.86 15.80 19.79
N VAL A 92 -12.23 15.87 18.62
CA VAL A 92 -11.43 14.77 18.04
C VAL A 92 -9.94 15.13 18.00
N GLY A 93 -9.08 14.12 17.98
CA GLY A 93 -7.63 14.33 17.88
C GLY A 93 -7.16 14.68 16.46
N VAL A 94 -6.00 15.33 16.37
CA VAL A 94 -5.35 15.74 15.11
C VAL A 94 -5.20 14.55 14.13
N ALA A 95 -4.77 13.39 14.63
CA ALA A 95 -4.61 12.17 13.83
C ALA A 95 -5.93 11.67 13.22
N TYR A 96 -7.07 11.85 13.90
CA TYR A 96 -8.36 11.45 13.33
C TYR A 96 -8.77 12.38 12.18
N VAL A 97 -8.56 13.69 12.35
CA VAL A 97 -8.83 14.69 11.31
C VAL A 97 -7.99 14.41 10.06
N ASP A 98 -6.68 14.18 10.20
CA ASP A 98 -5.82 13.85 9.06
C ASP A 98 -6.23 12.51 8.43
N LEU A 99 -6.56 11.49 9.23
CA LEU A 99 -6.99 10.18 8.76
C LEU A 99 -8.27 10.22 7.89
N VAL A 100 -9.30 10.96 8.30
CA VAL A 100 -10.55 11.07 7.53
C VAL A 100 -10.36 11.84 6.22
N LEU A 101 -9.43 12.81 6.20
CA LEU A 101 -9.03 13.55 4.99
C LEU A 101 -8.19 12.67 4.06
N ARG A 102 -7.17 11.97 4.59
CA ARG A 102 -6.29 11.04 3.84
C ARG A 102 -7.06 9.91 3.18
N THR A 103 -8.09 9.41 3.85
CA THR A 103 -8.92 8.33 3.33
C THR A 103 -10.06 8.82 2.42
N GLY A 104 -10.16 10.13 2.19
CA GLY A 104 -11.18 10.75 1.34
C GLY A 104 -12.60 10.55 1.85
N ARG A 105 -12.77 10.32 3.16
CA ARG A 105 -14.09 10.25 3.81
C ARG A 105 -14.66 11.63 4.06
N MET A 106 -13.78 12.61 4.26
CA MET A 106 -14.12 14.02 4.34
C MET A 106 -13.34 14.82 3.29
N PRO A 107 -13.95 15.86 2.69
CA PRO A 107 -15.40 16.12 2.65
C PRO A 107 -16.14 15.10 1.75
N PRO A 108 -17.36 14.65 2.12
CA PRO A 108 -18.12 13.69 1.31
C PRO A 108 -18.71 14.35 0.06
N PRO A 109 -18.68 13.69 -1.11
CA PRO A 109 -19.35 14.19 -2.30
C PRO A 109 -20.86 13.86 -2.24
N GLY A 110 -21.70 14.89 -2.29
CA GLY A 110 -23.15 14.71 -2.34
C GLY A 110 -23.77 14.57 -0.97
N ASP A 111 -24.10 13.34 -0.54
CA ASP A 111 -24.72 13.10 0.77
C ASP A 111 -23.73 13.44 1.90
N PRO A 112 -24.03 14.44 2.76
CA PRO A 112 -23.16 14.86 3.85
C PRO A 112 -22.87 13.78 4.90
N PHE A 113 -23.63 12.67 4.91
CA PHE A 113 -23.50 11.60 5.89
C PHE A 113 -22.94 10.30 5.32
N ASP A 114 -22.51 10.29 4.07
CA ASP A 114 -21.83 9.15 3.46
C ASP A 114 -20.33 9.19 3.77
N ASN A 115 -19.93 8.47 4.82
CA ASN A 115 -18.55 8.41 5.32
C ASN A 115 -17.69 7.30 4.68
N ARG A 116 -18.08 6.79 3.51
CA ARG A 116 -17.27 5.78 2.79
C ARG A 116 -15.97 6.40 2.26
N ALA A 117 -14.90 5.60 2.28
CA ALA A 117 -13.62 6.01 1.68
C ALA A 117 -13.79 6.23 0.17
N ARG A 118 -13.28 7.36 -0.33
CA ARG A 118 -13.44 7.81 -1.72
C ARG A 118 -12.17 8.53 -2.19
N ARG A 119 -12.26 9.15 -3.38
CA ARG A 119 -11.20 10.04 -3.89
C ARG A 119 -10.95 11.16 -2.89
N VAL A 120 -9.68 11.32 -2.51
CA VAL A 120 -9.21 12.42 -1.66
C VAL A 120 -9.46 13.74 -2.37
N GLN A 121 -10.11 14.68 -1.67
CA GLN A 121 -10.42 16.01 -2.20
C GLN A 121 -9.45 17.08 -1.70
N VAL A 122 -8.91 16.89 -0.49
CA VAL A 122 -7.95 17.79 0.14
C VAL A 122 -6.66 17.00 0.36
N GLU A 123 -5.61 17.34 -0.39
CA GLU A 123 -4.36 16.58 -0.39
C GLU A 123 -3.10 17.45 -0.31
N GLY A 124 -1.96 16.80 -0.06
CA GLY A 124 -0.65 17.47 -0.06
C GLY A 124 -0.57 18.64 0.91
N GLU A 125 -0.18 19.80 0.39
CA GLU A 125 -0.03 21.03 1.16
C GLU A 125 -1.36 21.58 1.69
N ASP A 126 -2.45 21.40 0.94
CA ASP A 126 -3.77 21.88 1.35
C ASP A 126 -4.28 21.11 2.56
N ARG A 127 -4.05 19.79 2.59
CA ARG A 127 -4.37 18.97 3.77
C ARG A 127 -3.53 19.37 4.96
N ARG A 128 -2.22 19.55 4.78
CA ARG A 128 -1.32 19.95 5.86
C ARG A 128 -1.72 21.31 6.46
N ALA A 129 -2.02 22.28 5.60
CA ALA A 129 -2.49 23.60 6.00
C ALA A 129 -3.83 23.53 6.74
N LEU A 130 -4.80 22.76 6.23
CA LEU A 130 -6.10 22.57 6.87
C LEU A 130 -5.97 21.90 8.24
N VAL A 131 -5.29 20.75 8.32
CA VAL A 131 -5.12 20.01 9.58
C VAL A 131 -4.38 20.84 10.62
N GLY A 132 -3.29 21.51 10.21
CA GLY A 132 -2.55 22.39 11.12
C GLY A 132 -3.40 23.56 11.61
N TRP A 133 -4.17 24.20 10.72
CA TRP A 133 -5.04 25.31 11.11
C TRP A 133 -6.13 24.84 12.07
N MET A 134 -6.76 23.67 11.81
CA MET A 134 -7.77 23.10 12.71
C MET A 134 -7.17 22.77 14.08
N ALA A 135 -5.94 22.23 14.12
CA ALA A 135 -5.24 21.92 15.36
C ALA A 135 -5.02 23.18 16.22
N GLU A 136 -4.58 24.29 15.61
CA GLU A 136 -4.41 25.58 16.30
C GLU A 136 -5.76 26.22 16.67
N ALA A 137 -6.72 26.26 15.74
CA ALA A 137 -7.98 27.00 15.89
C ALA A 137 -8.95 26.35 16.88
N PHE A 138 -8.93 25.02 16.99
CA PHE A 138 -9.80 24.25 17.87
C PHE A 138 -9.05 23.60 19.04
N GLU A 139 -7.76 23.90 19.21
CA GLU A 139 -6.91 23.36 20.28
C GLU A 139 -6.93 21.82 20.34
N LEU A 140 -6.90 21.18 19.16
CA LEU A 140 -7.01 19.73 19.05
C LEU A 140 -5.80 19.03 19.69
N GLU A 141 -6.05 17.91 20.37
CA GLU A 141 -5.00 17.12 21.00
C GLU A 141 -4.26 16.21 20.00
N GLY A 142 -2.97 16.00 20.26
CA GLY A 142 -2.12 15.05 19.56
C GLY A 142 -1.48 15.61 18.28
N GLU A 143 -0.86 14.72 17.52
CA GLU A 143 -0.14 15.04 16.28
C GLU A 143 -0.35 13.94 15.23
N ILE A 144 0.05 14.23 14.00
CA ILE A 144 0.05 13.27 12.90
C ILE A 144 1.01 12.13 13.25
N SER A 145 0.52 10.89 13.22
CA SER A 145 1.34 9.71 13.57
C SER A 145 2.29 9.36 12.43
N VAL A 146 3.55 9.78 12.54
CA VAL A 146 4.59 9.43 11.56
C VAL A 146 5.32 8.18 12.05
N PRO A 147 5.11 7.01 11.40
CA PRO A 147 5.79 5.79 11.82
C PRO A 147 7.29 5.88 11.54
N PRO A 148 8.15 5.39 12.44
CA PRO A 148 9.59 5.25 12.18
C PRO A 148 9.84 4.18 11.11
N GLU A 149 11.07 4.11 10.62
CA GLU A 149 11.50 2.96 9.82
C GLU A 149 11.40 1.67 10.65
N GLY A 150 10.87 0.63 10.04
CA GLY A 150 10.57 -0.64 10.71
C GLY A 150 11.20 -1.86 10.05
N ASN A 151 11.12 -2.98 10.76
CA ASN A 151 11.55 -4.30 10.31
C ASN A 151 10.34 -5.16 9.93
N ALA A 152 10.25 -5.55 8.66
CA ALA A 152 9.14 -6.35 8.14
C ALA A 152 8.96 -7.73 8.83
N ALA A 153 10.05 -8.35 9.29
CA ALA A 153 9.98 -9.65 9.96
C ALA A 153 9.40 -9.55 11.37
N GLU A 154 9.73 -8.51 12.11
CA GLU A 154 9.09 -8.20 13.40
C GLU A 154 7.64 -7.75 13.18
N GLY A 155 7.41 -6.96 12.14
CA GLY A 155 6.09 -6.47 11.75
C GLY A 155 5.10 -7.58 11.43
N LEU A 156 5.55 -8.68 10.81
CA LEU A 156 4.73 -9.86 10.55
C LEU A 156 4.15 -10.44 11.85
N GLN A 157 4.95 -10.52 12.92
CA GLN A 157 4.50 -11.08 14.20
C GLN A 157 3.44 -10.15 14.82
N VAL A 158 3.74 -8.86 14.94
CA VAL A 158 2.81 -7.86 15.47
C VAL A 158 1.51 -7.83 14.66
N TYR A 159 1.60 -7.88 13.33
CA TYR A 159 0.45 -7.86 12.45
C TYR A 159 -0.44 -9.10 12.60
N ASN A 160 0.15 -10.29 12.70
CA ASN A 160 -0.60 -11.53 12.87
C ASN A 160 -1.33 -11.58 14.21
N ASP A 161 -0.70 -11.07 15.27
CA ASP A 161 -1.26 -11.08 16.62
C ASP A 161 -2.40 -10.07 16.79
N ASN A 162 -2.38 -8.95 16.05
CA ASN A 162 -3.28 -7.82 16.32
C ASN A 162 -4.23 -7.46 15.16
N CYS A 163 -3.83 -7.70 13.91
CA CYS A 163 -4.48 -7.10 12.73
C CYS A 163 -5.06 -8.15 11.76
N ALA A 164 -4.36 -9.27 11.59
CA ALA A 164 -4.68 -10.27 10.56
C ALA A 164 -6.06 -10.92 10.74
N HIS A 165 -6.57 -10.98 11.96
CA HIS A 165 -7.91 -11.51 12.24
C HIS A 165 -9.01 -10.75 11.49
N CYS A 166 -8.82 -9.43 11.32
CA CYS A 166 -9.79 -8.55 10.67
C CYS A 166 -9.39 -8.22 9.22
N HIS A 167 -8.12 -7.97 8.96
CA HIS A 167 -7.64 -7.49 7.66
C HIS A 167 -7.08 -8.61 6.76
N GLY A 168 -7.08 -9.86 7.23
CA GLY A 168 -6.46 -11.00 6.56
C GLY A 168 -4.94 -10.97 6.63
N ASN A 169 -4.30 -12.10 6.36
CA ASN A 169 -2.85 -12.24 6.56
C ASN A 169 -2.00 -11.35 5.64
N THR A 170 -2.57 -10.83 4.54
CA THR A 170 -1.88 -9.96 3.59
C THR A 170 -2.47 -8.56 3.52
N GLY A 171 -3.30 -8.18 4.50
CA GLY A 171 -3.99 -6.89 4.49
C GLY A 171 -4.96 -6.73 3.32
N ALA A 172 -5.53 -7.83 2.80
CA ALA A 172 -6.51 -7.80 1.72
C ALA A 172 -7.87 -7.21 2.15
N GLY A 173 -8.14 -7.13 3.46
CA GLY A 173 -9.44 -6.74 3.99
C GLY A 173 -10.51 -7.81 3.76
N GLY A 174 -11.76 -7.44 3.95
CA GLY A 174 -12.90 -8.33 3.76
C GLY A 174 -14.06 -8.00 4.68
N VAL A 175 -14.59 -9.04 5.33
CA VAL A 175 -15.68 -8.94 6.29
C VAL A 175 -15.23 -9.67 7.55
N ALA A 176 -15.09 -8.93 8.65
CA ALA A 176 -14.81 -9.47 9.97
C ALA A 176 -16.09 -10.06 10.60
N GLY A 177 -15.96 -10.62 11.80
CA GLY A 177 -17.10 -11.15 12.55
C GLY A 177 -18.28 -10.18 12.64
N ALA A 178 -19.50 -10.70 12.64
CA ALA A 178 -20.76 -9.94 12.66
C ALA A 178 -21.03 -9.05 11.43
N GLY A 179 -20.29 -9.21 10.33
CA GLY A 179 -20.55 -8.47 9.09
C GLY A 179 -19.87 -7.11 9.00
N ALA A 180 -18.99 -6.77 9.95
CA ALA A 180 -18.21 -5.55 9.91
C ALA A 180 -17.26 -5.56 8.70
N TRP A 181 -17.35 -4.54 7.85
CA TRP A 181 -16.47 -4.42 6.69
C TRP A 181 -15.07 -3.98 7.11
N THR A 182 -14.04 -4.65 6.59
CA THR A 182 -12.64 -4.30 6.86
C THR A 182 -11.93 -3.87 5.57
N PRO A 183 -11.29 -2.68 5.55
CA PRO A 183 -10.60 -2.19 4.37
C PRO A 183 -9.34 -3.00 4.04
N ALA A 184 -9.00 -3.03 2.75
CA ALA A 184 -7.70 -3.48 2.28
C ALA A 184 -6.64 -2.44 2.67
N LEU A 185 -5.53 -2.88 3.27
CA LEU A 185 -4.50 -2.01 3.82
C LEU A 185 -3.44 -1.58 2.81
N LEU A 186 -3.17 -2.43 1.81
CA LEU A 186 -2.03 -2.24 0.90
C LEU A 186 -2.18 -1.05 -0.07
N GLY A 187 -3.35 -0.41 -0.11
CA GLY A 187 -3.58 0.82 -0.86
C GLY A 187 -3.25 2.11 -0.08
N TYR A 188 -2.97 2.01 1.23
CA TYR A 188 -2.75 3.17 2.08
C TYR A 188 -1.26 3.47 2.29
N ASP A 189 -0.96 4.73 2.54
CA ASP A 189 0.40 5.19 2.88
C ASP A 189 0.75 4.90 4.35
N PRO A 190 2.04 4.87 4.70
CA PRO A 190 2.53 4.62 6.07
C PRO A 190 1.82 5.42 7.16
N VAL A 191 1.61 6.72 6.94
CA VAL A 191 1.00 7.61 7.94
C VAL A 191 -0.45 7.23 8.15
N THR A 192 -1.20 6.98 7.07
CA THR A 192 -2.59 6.49 7.20
C THR A 192 -2.69 5.21 8.02
N ILE A 193 -1.76 4.26 7.87
CA ILE A 193 -1.75 3.01 8.63
C ILE A 193 -1.43 3.27 10.11
N ALA A 194 -0.45 4.12 10.39
CA ALA A 194 -0.08 4.50 11.75
C ALA A 194 -1.23 5.23 12.47
N GLU A 195 -1.84 6.22 11.82
CA GLU A 195 -2.99 6.95 12.36
C GLU A 195 -4.19 6.02 12.60
N ALA A 196 -4.51 5.14 11.64
CA ALA A 196 -5.59 4.16 11.83
C ALA A 196 -5.34 3.27 13.05
N THR A 197 -4.08 2.88 13.29
CA THR A 197 -3.68 2.08 14.46
C THR A 197 -3.85 2.85 15.77
N ARG A 198 -3.46 4.14 15.78
CA ARG A 198 -3.51 5.00 16.98
C ARG A 198 -4.88 5.57 17.29
N VAL A 199 -5.71 5.77 16.28
CA VAL A 199 -7.05 6.31 16.42
C VAL A 199 -8.06 5.19 16.67
N GLY A 200 -7.94 4.06 15.99
CA GLY A 200 -8.95 3.00 16.01
C GLY A 200 -10.27 3.48 15.40
N PRO A 201 -10.30 3.81 14.11
CA PRO A 201 -11.50 4.39 13.50
C PRO A 201 -12.62 3.34 13.36
N PHE A 202 -13.86 3.77 13.56
CA PHE A 202 -15.06 2.94 13.39
C PHE A 202 -15.10 1.76 14.38
N GLU A 203 -15.18 0.52 13.88
CA GLU A 203 -15.15 -0.70 14.69
C GLU A 203 -13.73 -1.21 14.97
N MET A 204 -12.69 -0.56 14.43
CA MET A 204 -11.30 -0.95 14.67
C MET A 204 -10.89 -0.53 16.10
N PRO A 205 -10.34 -1.44 16.92
CA PRO A 205 -9.87 -1.07 18.25
C PRO A 205 -8.73 -0.07 18.17
N ARG A 206 -8.70 0.86 19.12
CA ARG A 206 -7.58 1.78 19.33
C ARG A 206 -6.41 1.04 19.97
N PHE A 207 -5.20 1.20 19.42
CA PHE A 207 -3.98 0.66 20.02
C PHE A 207 -3.13 1.79 20.60
N SER A 208 -3.08 1.84 21.93
CA SER A 208 -2.20 2.76 22.68
C SER A 208 -0.73 2.37 22.56
N GLU A 209 0.17 3.28 22.93
CA GLU A 209 1.62 3.04 22.91
C GLU A 209 2.04 1.90 23.85
N ASP A 210 1.28 1.66 24.92
CA ASP A 210 1.47 0.54 25.84
C ASP A 210 1.14 -0.83 25.24
N GLN A 211 0.25 -0.86 24.22
CA GLN A 211 -0.17 -2.10 23.55
C GLN A 211 0.69 -2.40 22.32
N ILE A 212 0.94 -1.37 21.51
CA ILE A 212 1.80 -1.42 20.33
C ILE A 212 2.67 -0.18 20.36
N THR A 213 3.97 -0.32 20.53
CA THR A 213 4.91 0.82 20.56
C THR A 213 5.03 1.51 19.20
N GLU A 214 5.53 2.74 19.15
CA GLU A 214 5.78 3.45 17.87
C GLU A 214 6.68 2.64 16.92
N GLN A 215 7.70 1.97 17.46
CA GLN A 215 8.56 1.10 16.66
C GLN A 215 7.77 -0.07 16.06
N GLN A 216 6.89 -0.71 16.83
CA GLN A 216 6.05 -1.81 16.34
C GLN A 216 5.05 -1.35 15.27
N VAL A 217 4.54 -0.12 15.36
CA VAL A 217 3.75 0.47 14.27
C VAL A 217 4.59 0.62 13.00
N GLY A 218 5.82 1.12 13.12
CA GLY A 218 6.79 1.17 12.02
C GLY A 218 7.07 -0.20 11.42
N ASP A 219 7.23 -1.23 12.26
CA ASP A 219 7.45 -2.61 11.83
C ASP A 219 6.24 -3.16 11.05
N VAL A 220 5.02 -2.93 11.53
CA VAL A 220 3.78 -3.30 10.81
C VAL A 220 3.69 -2.61 9.44
N VAL A 221 4.02 -1.32 9.38
CA VAL A 221 4.08 -0.56 8.14
C VAL A 221 5.12 -1.16 7.18
N ALA A 222 6.31 -1.50 7.67
CA ALA A 222 7.36 -2.15 6.89
C ALA A 222 6.93 -3.52 6.36
N TYR A 223 6.24 -4.31 7.19
CA TYR A 223 5.65 -5.58 6.78
C TYR A 223 4.64 -5.41 5.64
N LEU A 224 3.67 -4.50 5.79
CA LEU A 224 2.68 -4.27 4.74
C LEU A 224 3.30 -3.71 3.45
N ALA A 225 4.36 -2.91 3.56
CA ALA A 225 5.14 -2.47 2.41
C ALA A 225 5.80 -3.66 1.68
N GLU A 226 6.39 -4.60 2.42
CA GLU A 226 7.00 -5.81 1.88
C GLU A 226 5.97 -6.71 1.19
N VAL A 227 4.80 -6.92 1.82
CA VAL A 227 3.70 -7.67 1.22
C VAL A 227 3.24 -7.00 -0.08
N ARG A 228 3.13 -5.67 -0.12
CA ARG A 228 2.74 -4.93 -1.33
C ARG A 228 3.74 -5.12 -2.47
N GLU A 229 5.04 -5.05 -2.18
CA GLU A 229 6.11 -5.22 -3.18
C GLU A 229 6.15 -6.66 -3.71
N HIS A 230 6.00 -7.64 -2.81
CA HIS A 230 6.07 -9.05 -3.12
C HIS A 230 4.70 -9.68 -3.39
N ARG A 231 3.67 -8.88 -3.73
CA ARG A 231 2.42 -9.39 -4.29
C ARG A 231 2.76 -10.08 -5.60
N GLY A 232 3.02 -11.39 -5.53
CA GLY A 232 3.47 -12.19 -6.65
C GLY A 232 2.52 -12.01 -7.83
N THR A 233 3.07 -11.83 -9.03
CA THR A 233 2.35 -12.09 -10.27
C THR A 233 2.20 -13.60 -10.37
N PRO A 234 1.04 -14.21 -10.06
CA PRO A 234 0.93 -15.64 -10.18
C PRO A 234 0.78 -15.90 -11.68
N VAL A 235 1.74 -16.61 -12.26
CA VAL A 235 1.46 -17.33 -13.51
C VAL A 235 0.27 -18.25 -13.18
N PHE A 236 -0.89 -17.99 -13.80
CA PHE A 236 -2.22 -18.58 -13.52
C PHE A 236 -3.14 -17.92 -12.47
N GLY A 237 -2.80 -16.76 -11.91
CA GLY A 237 -3.76 -15.98 -11.12
C GLY A 237 -4.36 -16.73 -9.92
N LEU A 238 -3.65 -17.71 -9.36
CA LEU A 238 -3.98 -18.31 -8.07
C LEU A 238 -3.73 -17.26 -7.01
N VAL A 239 -4.68 -16.34 -6.87
CA VAL A 239 -4.84 -15.50 -5.69
C VAL A 239 -4.80 -16.45 -4.50
N GLU A 240 -3.98 -16.09 -3.51
CA GLU A 240 -3.96 -16.67 -2.17
C GLU A 240 -5.29 -17.34 -1.88
N LEU A 241 -5.29 -18.67 -1.83
CA LEU A 241 -6.50 -19.43 -1.61
C LEU A 241 -7.02 -19.00 -0.24
N ASN A 242 -7.94 -18.03 -0.22
CA ASN A 242 -8.79 -17.79 0.93
C ASN A 242 -9.25 -19.17 1.38
N PRO A 243 -9.12 -19.55 2.66
CA PRO A 243 -9.47 -20.89 3.13
C PRO A 243 -10.85 -21.34 2.62
N VAL A 244 -11.77 -20.39 2.41
CA VAL A 244 -13.05 -20.61 1.74
C VAL A 244 -12.88 -21.06 0.28
N TYR A 245 -12.16 -20.33 -0.57
CA TYR A 245 -11.92 -20.75 -1.96
C TYR A 245 -11.06 -22.01 -2.07
N ALA A 246 -10.10 -22.18 -1.15
CA ALA A 246 -9.30 -23.41 -1.04
C ALA A 246 -10.20 -24.62 -0.79
N SER A 247 -11.07 -24.52 0.21
CA SER A 247 -12.00 -25.58 0.59
C SER A 247 -13.02 -25.86 -0.52
N ALA A 248 -13.54 -24.83 -1.19
CA ALA A 248 -14.44 -24.99 -2.32
C ALA A 248 -13.77 -25.68 -3.51
N PHE A 249 -12.52 -25.29 -3.83
CA PHE A 249 -11.75 -25.92 -4.89
C PHE A 249 -11.42 -27.38 -4.57
N VAL A 250 -10.99 -27.68 -3.34
CA VAL A 250 -10.73 -29.06 -2.88
C VAL A 250 -12.01 -29.90 -2.89
N ALA A 251 -13.14 -29.34 -2.45
CA ALA A 251 -14.44 -30.03 -2.50
C ALA A 251 -14.86 -30.34 -3.95
N LEU A 252 -14.69 -29.39 -4.88
CA LEU A 252 -14.97 -29.60 -6.29
C LEU A 252 -14.06 -30.68 -6.90
N LEU A 253 -12.77 -30.67 -6.58
CA LEU A 253 -11.84 -31.72 -7.00
C LEU A 253 -12.22 -33.09 -6.42
N ALA A 254 -12.62 -33.15 -5.15
CA ALA A 254 -13.06 -34.39 -4.51
C ALA A 254 -14.31 -34.97 -5.18
N VAL A 255 -15.29 -34.12 -5.51
CA VAL A 255 -16.50 -34.51 -6.26
C VAL A 255 -16.13 -35.02 -7.65
N ALA A 256 -15.28 -34.30 -8.39
CA ALA A 256 -14.83 -34.70 -9.73
C ALA A 256 -14.08 -36.05 -9.71
N MET A 257 -13.24 -36.27 -8.69
CA MET A 257 -12.53 -37.53 -8.50
C MET A 257 -13.50 -38.67 -8.18
N MET A 258 -14.50 -38.44 -7.32
CA MET A 258 -15.54 -39.42 -7.01
C MET A 258 -16.34 -39.83 -8.25
N PHE A 259 -16.78 -38.86 -9.07
CA PHE A 259 -17.45 -39.14 -10.35
C PHE A 259 -16.56 -39.93 -11.31
N SER A 260 -15.28 -39.59 -11.38
CA SER A 260 -14.32 -40.31 -12.25
C SER A 260 -14.15 -41.77 -11.82
N ILE A 261 -14.08 -42.04 -10.51
CA ILE A 261 -13.99 -43.40 -9.97
C ILE A 261 -15.27 -44.19 -10.27
N MET A 262 -16.46 -43.60 -10.07
CA MET A 262 -17.73 -44.25 -10.41
C MET A 262 -17.83 -44.57 -11.91
N TRP A 263 -17.37 -43.66 -12.76
CA TRP A 263 -17.36 -43.84 -14.21
C TRP A 263 -16.41 -44.96 -14.66
N ILE A 264 -15.22 -45.06 -14.06
CA ILE A 264 -14.25 -46.12 -14.36
C ILE A 264 -14.74 -47.48 -13.84
N GLY A 265 -15.25 -47.53 -12.60
CA GLY A 265 -15.76 -48.75 -11.98
C GLY A 265 -17.07 -49.27 -12.57
N GLY A 266 -17.85 -48.40 -13.23
CA GLY A 266 -19.09 -48.77 -13.91
C GLY A 266 -18.91 -49.39 -15.31
N ARG A 267 -17.68 -49.45 -15.83
CA ARG A 267 -17.40 -50.10 -17.12
C ARG A 267 -17.19 -51.60 -16.88
N PRO A 268 -18.08 -52.49 -17.38
CA PRO A 268 -17.93 -53.93 -17.17
C PRO A 268 -16.66 -54.43 -17.85
N SER A 269 -15.66 -54.82 -17.07
CA SER A 269 -14.51 -55.58 -17.56
C SER A 269 -14.85 -57.07 -17.55
N TRP A 270 -14.63 -57.75 -18.68
CA TRP A 270 -14.81 -59.19 -18.95
C TRP A 270 -16.27 -59.59 -19.32
N PHE A 271 -16.55 -60.03 -20.57
CA PHE A 271 -15.97 -61.15 -21.31
C PHE A 271 -15.75 -60.90 -22.82
N PRO A 272 -14.64 -61.38 -23.43
CA PRO A 272 -14.59 -61.69 -24.85
C PRO A 272 -15.24 -63.05 -25.12
N ASP A 273 -16.14 -63.14 -26.10
CA ASP A 273 -16.71 -64.41 -26.57
C ASP A 273 -15.57 -65.33 -27.00
N ARG A 274 -15.39 -66.45 -26.28
CA ARG A 274 -14.53 -67.54 -26.76
C ARG A 274 -15.30 -68.26 -27.85
N THR A 275 -15.10 -67.89 -29.12
CA THR A 275 -15.41 -68.81 -30.21
C THR A 275 -14.45 -70.00 -30.11
N PRO A 276 -14.93 -71.24 -29.94
CA PRO A 276 -14.05 -72.40 -29.98
C PRO A 276 -13.46 -72.56 -31.41
N PRO A 277 -12.21 -73.05 -31.54
CA PRO A 277 -11.59 -73.23 -32.85
C PRO A 277 -12.33 -74.28 -33.68
N PRO A 278 -12.26 -74.20 -35.02
CA PRO A 278 -12.97 -75.13 -35.90
C PRO A 278 -12.44 -76.55 -35.69
N THR A 279 -13.35 -77.50 -35.48
CA THR A 279 -13.04 -78.93 -35.50
C THR A 279 -12.91 -79.36 -36.96
N ASP A 280 -11.68 -79.54 -37.42
CA ASP A 280 -11.40 -80.41 -38.56
C ASP A 280 -11.68 -81.85 -38.11
N ASP A 281 -12.63 -82.51 -38.75
CA ASP A 281 -12.71 -83.97 -38.74
C ASP A 281 -12.83 -84.47 -40.20
N PRO A 282 -12.03 -85.48 -40.60
CA PRO A 282 -11.95 -85.98 -41.96
C PRO A 282 -12.92 -87.14 -42.24
N GLU A 283 -13.18 -87.36 -43.54
CA GLU A 283 -13.59 -88.63 -44.18
C GLU A 283 -15.03 -89.19 -44.01
N GLY A 284 -15.75 -89.22 -45.14
CA GLY A 284 -16.50 -90.40 -45.60
C GLY A 284 -17.88 -90.14 -46.23
N PRO A 285 -18.34 -91.00 -47.15
CA PRO A 285 -17.79 -91.32 -48.46
C PRO A 285 -18.66 -90.78 -49.61
N GLN A 286 -18.07 -90.72 -50.80
CA GLN A 286 -18.75 -90.35 -52.04
C GLN A 286 -19.81 -91.39 -52.45
N THR A 287 -20.96 -90.90 -52.92
CA THR A 287 -21.88 -91.58 -53.82
C THR A 287 -22.23 -90.65 -54.97
#